data_AF-A0A1M7PSW6-F1
#
_entry.id   AF-A0A1M7PSW6-F1
#
_cell.length_a   1.000
_cell.length_b   1.000
_cell.length_c   1.000
_cell.angle_alpha   90.00
_cell.angle_beta   90.00
_cell.angle_gamma   90.00
#
_symmetry.space_group_name_H-M   'P 1'
#
loop_
_entity.id
_entity.type
_entity.pdbx_description
1 polymer ?
#
loop_
_entity_poly.entity_id
_entity_poly.type
_entity_poly.pdbx_seq_one_letter_code
_entity_poly.pdbx_strand_id
1 'polypeptide(L)'
;MPRYLVERNFPTGLSIPMDETGSKACRAVVAGNAESGVTWVHSYVNPDRSKTFCIYDGPSPEAIRQSAKRSDLPVGAITEVSVLDPYFYRP
;
A
#
# COMPACT_ATOMS: atom_id res chain seq x y z
N MET A 1 2.63 10.87 -11.82
CA MET A 1 3.25 10.36 -10.58
C MET A 1 3.46 8.86 -10.78
N PRO A 2 4.69 8.34 -10.63
CA PRO A 2 4.96 6.90 -10.75
C PRO A 2 4.10 6.05 -9.80
N ARG A 3 3.81 4.81 -10.22
CA ARG A 3 3.04 3.84 -9.46
C ARG A 3 3.92 2.68 -9.04
N TYR A 4 3.76 2.23 -7.81
CA TYR A 4 4.56 1.18 -7.19
C TYR A 4 3.68 0.08 -6.62
N LEU A 5 4.06 -1.17 -6.87
CA LEU A 5 3.59 -2.34 -6.14
C LEU A 5 4.55 -2.58 -4.98
N VAL A 6 4.01 -2.64 -3.77
CA VAL A 6 4.76 -2.83 -2.54
C VAL A 6 4.31 -4.12 -1.88
N GLU A 7 5.24 -5.06 -1.74
CA GLU A 7 5.01 -6.31 -1.03
C GLU A 7 5.33 -6.13 0.46
N ARG A 8 4.47 -6.67 1.32
CA ARG A 8 4.68 -6.68 2.77
C ARG A 8 4.39 -8.05 3.34
N ASN A 9 5.21 -8.47 4.29
CA ASN A 9 5.03 -9.72 5.03
C ASN A 9 4.62 -9.41 6.47
N PHE A 10 3.61 -10.11 6.95
CA PHE A 10 3.07 -10.04 8.31
C PHE A 10 3.15 -11.45 8.92
N PRO A 11 4.27 -11.83 9.57
CA PRO A 11 4.46 -13.20 10.08
C PRO A 11 3.37 -13.66 11.05
N THR A 12 2.74 -12.74 11.77
CA THR A 12 1.62 -12.99 12.70
C THR A 12 0.25 -12.69 12.10
N GLY A 13 0.19 -12.44 10.79
CA GLY A 13 -1.01 -12.03 10.07
C GLY A 13 -1.34 -10.54 10.20
N LEU A 14 -1.88 -9.96 9.14
CA LEU A 14 -2.44 -8.61 9.15
C LEU A 14 -3.75 -8.60 9.95
N SER A 15 -3.75 -7.86 11.05
CA SER A 15 -4.94 -7.65 11.89
C SER A 15 -5.46 -6.22 11.75
N ILE A 16 -6.41 -6.02 10.84
CA ILE A 16 -7.19 -4.79 10.74
C ILE A 16 -8.66 -5.17 10.98
N PRO A 17 -9.27 -4.71 12.09
CA PRO A 17 -10.69 -4.92 12.36
C PRO A 17 -11.58 -4.31 11.27
N MET A 18 -12.72 -4.95 10.97
CA MET A 18 -13.69 -4.43 9.99
C MET A 18 -14.73 -3.52 10.68
N ASP A 19 -14.24 -2.55 11.44
CA ASP A 19 -15.04 -1.60 12.21
C ASP A 19 -14.43 -0.19 12.14
N GLU A 20 -14.92 0.73 12.96
CA GLU A 20 -14.39 2.10 13.03
C GLU A 20 -12.92 2.17 13.47
N THR A 21 -12.46 1.22 14.29
CA THR A 21 -11.07 1.15 14.74
C THR A 21 -10.15 0.84 13.57
N GLY A 22 -10.49 -0.17 12.77
CA GLY A 22 -9.71 -0.48 11.56
C GLY A 22 -9.79 0.64 10.52
N SER A 23 -10.97 1.24 10.35
CA SER A 23 -11.15 2.41 9.48
C SER A 23 -10.26 3.59 9.90
N LYS A 24 -10.15 3.86 11.21
CA LYS A 24 -9.27 4.88 11.77
C LYS A 24 -7.80 4.54 11.54
N ALA A 25 -7.39 3.28 11.72
CA ALA A 25 -6.03 2.83 11.44
C ALA A 25 -5.65 3.05 9.96
N CYS A 26 -6.54 2.67 9.02
CA CYS A 26 -6.34 2.94 7.60
C CYS A 26 -6.21 4.45 7.29
N ARG A 27 -7.05 5.30 7.89
CA ARG A 27 -6.95 6.76 7.73
C ARG A 27 -5.63 7.32 8.26
N ALA A 28 -5.11 6.80 9.37
CA ALA A 28 -3.82 7.22 9.90
C ALA A 28 -2.67 6.90 8.92
N VAL A 29 -2.71 5.73 8.29
CA VAL A 29 -1.77 5.37 7.22
C VAL A 29 -1.88 6.33 6.04
N VAL A 30 -3.10 6.61 5.56
CA VAL A 30 -3.34 7.57 4.47
C VAL A 30 -2.75 8.95 4.80
N ALA A 31 -3.00 9.47 6.01
CA ALA A 31 -2.48 10.76 6.44
C ALA A 31 -0.95 10.78 6.49
N GLY A 32 -0.31 9.75 7.05
CA GLY A 32 1.15 9.66 7.12
C GLY A 32 1.83 9.55 5.74
N ASN A 33 1.17 8.89 4.77
CA ASN A 33 1.66 8.83 3.40
C ASN A 33 1.68 10.21 2.73
N ALA A 34 0.64 11.02 2.96
CA ALA A 34 0.50 12.34 2.33
C ALA A 34 1.68 13.27 2.67
N GLU A 35 2.25 13.16 3.88
CA GLU A 35 3.44 13.92 4.30
C GLU A 35 4.69 13.63 3.45
N SER A 36 4.75 12.46 2.80
CA SER A 36 5.84 12.08 1.90
C SER A 36 5.46 12.22 0.41
N GLY A 37 4.31 12.84 0.11
CA GLY A 37 3.77 12.91 -1.25
C GLY A 37 3.34 11.54 -1.79
N VAL A 38 3.03 10.59 -0.91
CA VAL A 38 2.64 9.21 -1.25
C VAL A 38 1.14 9.04 -1.09
N THR A 39 0.51 8.32 -2.01
CA THR A 39 -0.91 7.99 -1.97
C THR A 39 -1.07 6.48 -1.96
N TRP A 40 -1.75 5.94 -0.95
CA TRP A 40 -2.18 4.54 -0.95
C TRP A 40 -3.44 4.39 -1.81
N VAL A 41 -3.38 3.61 -2.88
CA VAL A 41 -4.51 3.42 -3.80
C VAL A 41 -5.41 2.29 -3.31
N HIS A 42 -4.87 1.08 -3.14
CA HIS A 42 -5.56 -0.08 -2.56
C HIS A 42 -4.54 -1.18 -2.22
N SER A 43 -5.02 -2.26 -1.60
CA SER A 43 -4.22 -3.44 -1.30
C SER A 43 -4.97 -4.72 -1.60
N TYR A 44 -4.25 -5.71 -2.10
CA TYR A 44 -4.67 -7.11 -2.06
C TYR A 44 -4.06 -7.76 -0.82
N VAL A 45 -4.85 -8.61 -0.17
CA VAL A 45 -4.43 -9.39 1.00
C VAL A 45 -4.64 -10.86 0.65
N ASN A 46 -3.63 -11.69 0.89
CA ASN A 46 -3.76 -13.12 0.67
C ASN A 46 -4.70 -13.78 1.71
N PRO A 47 -5.22 -14.99 1.48
CA PRO A 47 -6.27 -15.57 2.34
C PRO A 47 -5.90 -15.73 3.82
N ASP A 48 -4.64 -16.09 4.12
CA ASP A 48 -4.12 -16.23 5.49
C ASP A 48 -3.62 -14.91 6.09
N ARG A 49 -3.70 -13.81 5.34
CA ARG A 49 -3.28 -12.45 5.72
C ARG A 49 -1.79 -12.33 6.07
N SER A 50 -0.96 -13.29 5.67
CA SER A 50 0.49 -13.24 5.90
C SER A 50 1.21 -12.30 4.93
N LYS A 51 0.56 -11.92 3.83
CA LYS A 51 1.15 -11.09 2.78
C LYS A 51 0.15 -10.09 2.19
N THR A 52 0.63 -8.89 1.91
CA THR A 52 -0.13 -7.88 1.18
C THR A 52 0.62 -7.39 -0.05
N PHE A 53 -0.15 -7.05 -1.08
CA PHE A 53 0.33 -6.41 -2.30
C PHE A 53 -0.38 -5.07 -2.43
N CYS A 54 0.34 -4.00 -2.13
CA CYS A 54 -0.26 -2.68 -2.02
C CYS A 54 0.15 -1.81 -3.20
N ILE A 55 -0.82 -1.14 -3.80
CA ILE A 55 -0.58 -0.18 -4.88
C ILE A 55 -0.47 1.22 -4.27
N TYR A 56 0.63 1.89 -4.57
CA TYR A 56 0.91 3.25 -4.14
C TYR A 56 1.30 4.12 -5.32
N ASP A 57 0.87 5.38 -5.31
CA ASP A 57 1.44 6.42 -6.17
C ASP A 57 2.40 7.27 -5.33
N GLY A 58 3.56 7.63 -5.88
CA GLY A 58 4.54 8.43 -5.15
C GLY A 58 5.66 8.96 -6.05
N PRO A 59 6.50 9.88 -5.55
CA PRO A 59 7.56 10.51 -6.35
C PRO A 59 8.78 9.60 -6.55
N SER A 60 9.06 8.66 -5.63
CA SER A 60 10.15 7.68 -5.74
C SER A 60 9.94 6.48 -4.79
N PRO A 61 10.69 5.37 -4.96
CA PRO A 61 10.70 4.26 -4.02
C PRO A 61 11.12 4.67 -2.59
N GLU A 62 12.02 5.65 -2.46
CA GLU A 62 12.48 6.17 -1.17
C GLU A 62 11.35 6.87 -0.41
N ALA A 63 10.49 7.61 -1.11
CA ALA A 63 9.31 8.22 -0.49
C ALA A 63 8.36 7.16 0.09
N ILE A 64 8.16 6.04 -0.63
CA ILE A 64 7.39 4.90 -0.13
C ILE A 64 8.03 4.32 1.15
N ARG A 65 9.36 4.17 1.18
CA ARG A 65 10.08 3.68 2.38
C ARG A 65 9.93 4.63 3.56
N GLN A 66 10.01 5.94 3.31
CA GLN A 66 9.81 6.95 4.34
C GLN A 66 8.40 6.91 4.92
N SER A 67 7.37 6.79 4.06
CA SER A 67 5.99 6.63 4.53
C SER A 67 5.78 5.35 5.34
N ALA A 68 6.32 4.22 4.87
CA ALA A 68 6.23 2.95 5.59
C ALA A 68 6.87 3.03 6.99
N LYS A 69 8.04 3.67 7.10
CA LYS A 69 8.73 3.91 8.38
C LYS A 69 7.87 4.76 9.34
N ARG A 70 7.16 5.77 8.84
CA ARG A 70 6.29 6.63 9.67
C ARG A 70 5.07 5.88 10.19
N SER A 71 4.49 5.01 9.36
CA SER A 71 3.31 4.21 9.72
C SER A 71 3.64 2.89 10.41
N ASP A 72 4.92 2.65 10.74
CA ASP A 72 5.42 1.39 11.31
C ASP A 72 4.97 0.14 10.53
N LEU A 73 4.89 0.27 9.20
CA LEU A 73 4.51 -0.81 8.31
C LEU A 73 5.77 -1.48 7.77
N PRO A 74 5.83 -2.82 7.73
CA PRO A 74 6.91 -3.51 7.05
C PRO A 74 6.93 -3.12 5.57
N VAL A 75 8.14 -3.03 5.00
CA VAL A 75 8.32 -2.76 3.58
C VAL A 75 9.26 -3.81 2.99
N GLY A 76 8.75 -4.59 2.04
CA GLY A 76 9.53 -5.56 1.28
C GLY A 76 9.98 -4.98 -0.04
N ALA A 77 9.75 -5.76 -1.11
CA ALA A 77 10.01 -5.34 -2.47
C ALA A 77 9.13 -4.13 -2.84
N ILE A 78 9.73 -3.19 -3.58
CA ILE A 78 9.05 -2.04 -4.19
C ILE A 78 9.38 -2.11 -5.67
N THR A 79 8.35 -2.30 -6.50
CA THR A 79 8.50 -2.43 -7.94
C THR A 79 7.69 -1.33 -8.60
N GLU A 80 8.31 -0.54 -9.46
CA GLU A 80 7.56 0.40 -10.31
C GLU A 80 6.72 -0.40 -11.31
N VAL A 81 5.43 -0.08 -11.42
CA VAL A 81 4.48 -0.82 -12.24
C VAL A 81 3.59 0.13 -13.03
N SER A 82 3.07 -0.36 -14.16
CA SER A 82 2.01 0.28 -14.92
C SER A 82 0.78 -0.63 -14.95
N VAL A 83 -0.41 -0.05 -15.00
CA VAL A 83 -1.64 -0.82 -15.14
C VAL A 83 -1.72 -1.33 -16.58
N LEU A 84 -1.76 -2.65 -16.74
CA LEU A 84 -2.20 -3.30 -17.97
C LEU A 84 -3.62 -3.84 -17.73
N ASP A 85 -4.63 -3.08 -18.13
CA ASP A 85 -6.00 -3.56 -18.17
C ASP A 85 -6.18 -4.35 -19.48
N PRO A 86 -6.54 -5.64 -19.48
CA PRO A 86 -6.74 -6.41 -20.71
C PRO A 86 -7.97 -5.96 -21.54
N TYR A 87 -8.81 -5.08 -21.02
CA TYR A 87 -10.01 -4.55 -21.68
C TYR A 87 -9.92 -3.05 -22.00
N PHE A 88 -8.72 -2.50 -22.06
CA PHE A 88 -8.44 -1.08 -22.23
C PHE A 88 -9.01 -0.41 -23.51
N TYR A 89 -9.32 -1.19 -24.55
CA TYR A 89 -10.05 -0.70 -25.73
C TYR A 89 -11.55 -0.86 -25.53
N ARG A 90 -12.18 0.05 -24.79
CA ARG A 90 -13.64 0.25 -24.83
C ARG A 90 -13.93 1.59 -25.51
N PRO A 91 -14.82 1.66 -26.52
CA PRO A 91 -15.36 2.92 -27.00
C PRO A 91 -16.19 3.63 -25.92
#